data_AF-F0RX28-F1
#
_entry.id   AF-F0RX28-F1
#
_cell.length_a   1.000
_cell.length_b   1.000
_cell.length_c   1.000
_cell.angle_alpha   90.00
_cell.angle_beta   90.00
_cell.angle_gamma   90.00
#
_symmetry.space_group_name_H-M   'P 1'
#
loop_
_entity.id
_entity.type
_entity.pdbx_description
1 polymer ?
#
loop_
_entity_poly.entity_id
_entity_poly.type
_entity_poly.pdbx_seq_one_letter_code
_entity_poly.pdbx_strand_id
1 'polypeptide(L)'
;MAKTIAQINEKIKAGKAVVVTAEAFKRMAKGKDLAELAQEVDVVTTATFGPMCSSGAVINLGHWSPGIRMEEISLNGVSAYEGLAAVDTYIGATSESKFDPTYGGANVIEDLIRGKDVRLHARGKGTDCYPTKEIDTWINKETVNEFYLFNPRNAYQNYAAATNSTNRIKYTYMGSLLPRYSNITYSTSGELSPLLNDPYLRTIGLGTRIFLGGTEGYVVWNGTQFNTRRERNEYGIPKLPGATLAVIGDAKQMSSDFIRSAYYEKYGVSLFVGIGIPIPVLDEKMAKYLSITNDQIETSILDYGQENHPALASTTYAQLASGSVTLPDGKEVKTAPLSSLAKAREIAEMLCQWIRDKKFFLTEPVQMLPKDSFVKPLVPREGGEK
;
A
#
# COMPACT_ATOMS: atom_id res chain seq x y z
N MET A 1 -16.60 -25.92 14.50
CA MET A 1 -15.18 -26.18 14.16
C MET A 1 -14.69 -25.07 13.26
N ALA A 2 -13.42 -24.68 13.37
CA ALA A 2 -12.83 -23.71 12.46
C ALA A 2 -12.64 -24.32 11.06
N LYS A 3 -12.94 -23.55 10.01
CA LYS A 3 -12.62 -23.88 8.63
C LYS A 3 -11.12 -23.75 8.37
N THR A 4 -10.59 -24.54 7.46
CA THR A 4 -9.22 -24.39 6.94
C THR A 4 -9.23 -23.71 5.57
N ILE A 5 -8.09 -23.11 5.19
CA ILE A 5 -7.94 -22.52 3.84
C ILE A 5 -8.07 -23.61 2.77
N ALA A 6 -7.54 -24.81 3.02
CA ALA A 6 -7.72 -25.97 2.14
C ALA A 6 -9.21 -26.30 1.91
N GLN A 7 -10.03 -26.36 2.97
CA GLN A 7 -11.47 -26.59 2.85
C GLN A 7 -12.19 -25.49 2.05
N ILE A 8 -11.81 -24.23 2.27
CA ILE A 8 -12.34 -23.09 1.52
C ILE A 8 -11.96 -23.21 0.04
N ASN A 9 -10.72 -23.56 -0.29
CA ASN A 9 -10.26 -23.76 -1.67
C ASN A 9 -10.99 -24.91 -2.37
N GLU A 10 -11.30 -26.01 -1.67
CA GLU A 10 -12.13 -27.09 -2.23
C GLU A 10 -13.55 -26.60 -2.57
N LYS A 11 -14.15 -25.75 -1.72
CA LYS A 11 -15.43 -25.10 -2.04
C LYS A 11 -15.31 -24.16 -3.24
N ILE A 12 -14.23 -23.39 -3.36
CA ILE A 12 -13.98 -22.51 -4.52
C ILE A 12 -13.93 -23.35 -5.80
N LYS A 13 -13.12 -24.43 -5.79
CA LYS A 13 -12.99 -25.36 -6.92
C LYS A 13 -14.35 -25.97 -7.34
N ALA A 14 -15.16 -26.35 -6.34
CA ALA A 14 -16.51 -26.87 -6.55
C ALA A 14 -17.54 -25.81 -6.98
N GLY A 15 -17.20 -24.50 -6.97
CA GLY A 15 -18.15 -23.42 -7.25
C GLY A 15 -19.21 -23.24 -6.16
N LYS A 16 -18.91 -23.65 -4.93
CA LYS A 16 -19.83 -23.62 -3.78
C LYS A 16 -19.42 -22.60 -2.71
N ALA A 17 -18.28 -21.95 -2.86
CA ALA A 17 -17.79 -20.99 -1.89
C ALA A 17 -18.66 -19.73 -1.89
N VAL A 18 -19.06 -19.28 -0.69
CA VAL A 18 -19.74 -17.99 -0.51
C VAL A 18 -18.67 -16.91 -0.33
N VAL A 19 -18.54 -16.06 -1.34
CA VAL A 19 -17.55 -14.97 -1.38
C VAL A 19 -18.29 -13.64 -1.42
N VAL A 20 -18.00 -12.73 -0.49
CA VAL A 20 -18.63 -11.41 -0.39
C VAL A 20 -17.60 -10.32 -0.13
N THR A 21 -17.93 -9.06 -0.40
CA THR A 21 -17.07 -7.93 -0.05
C THR A 21 -17.16 -7.58 1.43
N ALA A 22 -16.16 -6.87 1.96
CA ALA A 22 -16.13 -6.43 3.35
C ALA A 22 -17.35 -5.59 3.77
N GLU A 23 -17.86 -4.73 2.88
CA GLU A 23 -19.08 -3.95 3.14
C GLU A 23 -20.33 -4.84 3.13
N ALA A 24 -20.41 -5.82 2.22
CA ALA A 24 -21.53 -6.75 2.17
C ALA A 24 -21.58 -7.63 3.42
N PHE A 25 -20.43 -8.14 3.88
CA PHE A 25 -20.34 -8.90 5.13
C PHE A 25 -20.85 -8.10 6.33
N LYS A 26 -20.42 -6.84 6.47
CA LYS A 26 -20.87 -5.94 7.54
C LYS A 26 -22.37 -5.65 7.49
N ARG A 27 -22.97 -5.55 6.30
CA ARG A 27 -24.44 -5.44 6.15
C ARG A 27 -25.14 -6.71 6.65
N MET A 28 -24.62 -7.90 6.33
CA MET A 28 -25.17 -9.18 6.80
C MET A 28 -25.08 -9.30 8.33
N ALA A 29 -23.98 -8.85 8.93
CA ALA A 29 -23.74 -8.87 10.38
C ALA A 29 -24.72 -8.04 11.21
N LYS A 30 -25.50 -7.13 10.60
CA LYS A 30 -26.53 -6.36 11.30
C LYS A 30 -27.78 -7.19 11.65
N GLY A 31 -28.00 -8.30 10.97
CA GLY A 31 -29.24 -9.09 11.10
C GLY A 31 -29.02 -10.60 11.29
N LYS A 32 -27.77 -11.05 11.37
CA LYS A 32 -27.40 -12.47 11.57
C LYS A 32 -26.41 -12.60 12.71
N ASP A 33 -26.44 -13.76 13.37
CA ASP A 33 -25.46 -14.10 14.38
C ASP A 33 -24.07 -14.34 13.75
N LEU A 34 -23.01 -13.99 14.49
CA LEU A 34 -21.64 -14.12 13.99
C LEU A 34 -21.21 -15.58 13.81
N ALA A 35 -21.72 -16.51 14.61
CA ALA A 35 -21.42 -17.92 14.46
C ALA A 35 -22.08 -18.50 13.20
N GLU A 36 -23.29 -18.05 12.88
CA GLU A 36 -24.00 -18.40 11.63
C GLU A 36 -23.24 -17.85 10.41
N LEU A 37 -22.87 -16.57 10.43
CA LEU A 37 -22.10 -15.95 9.36
C LEU A 37 -20.74 -16.61 9.13
N ALA A 38 -20.08 -17.00 10.21
CA ALA A 38 -18.83 -17.73 10.14
C ALA A 38 -18.98 -19.09 9.45
N GLN A 39 -20.14 -19.73 9.51
CA GLN A 39 -20.40 -20.99 8.80
C GLN A 39 -20.78 -20.75 7.33
N GLU A 40 -21.60 -19.74 7.06
CA GLU A 40 -22.15 -19.43 5.74
C GLU A 40 -21.12 -18.83 4.79
N VAL A 41 -20.39 -17.79 5.22
CA VAL A 41 -19.46 -17.04 4.37
C VAL A 41 -18.08 -17.69 4.42
N ASP A 42 -17.48 -17.98 3.26
CA ASP A 42 -16.17 -18.61 3.18
C ASP A 42 -15.04 -17.58 3.06
N VAL A 43 -15.23 -16.53 2.27
CA VAL A 43 -14.21 -15.50 2.02
C VAL A 43 -14.82 -14.11 2.01
N VAL A 44 -14.14 -13.17 2.67
CA VAL A 44 -14.44 -11.75 2.60
C VAL A 44 -13.33 -11.02 1.85
N THR A 45 -13.66 -10.35 0.74
CA THR A 45 -12.68 -9.55 -0.01
C THR A 45 -12.58 -8.14 0.55
N THR A 46 -11.34 -7.70 0.75
CA THR A 46 -10.99 -6.39 1.29
C THR A 46 -10.09 -5.66 0.30
N ALA A 47 -10.04 -4.34 0.38
CA ALA A 47 -9.24 -3.55 -0.54
C ALA A 47 -8.88 -2.15 -0.04
N THR A 48 -7.81 -1.63 -0.60
CA THR A 48 -7.42 -0.22 -0.49
C THR A 48 -6.82 0.26 -1.80
N PHE A 49 -7.03 1.53 -2.11
CA PHE A 49 -6.38 2.24 -3.20
C PHE A 49 -6.03 3.64 -2.68
N GLY A 50 -4.75 3.91 -2.51
CA GLY A 50 -4.28 5.15 -1.92
C GLY A 50 -2.79 5.35 -2.15
N PRO A 51 -2.26 6.52 -1.73
CA PRO A 51 -0.86 6.84 -1.90
C PRO A 51 0.02 5.92 -1.05
N MET A 52 0.98 5.25 -1.69
CA MET A 52 1.94 4.35 -1.07
C MET A 52 3.35 4.75 -1.52
N CYS A 53 3.90 5.79 -0.88
CA CYS A 53 5.22 6.35 -1.24
C CYS A 53 6.37 5.35 -1.12
N SER A 54 6.28 4.37 -0.20
CA SER A 54 7.28 3.30 -0.09
C SER A 54 7.03 2.16 -1.08
N SER A 55 7.13 2.52 -2.35
CA SER A 55 6.98 1.64 -3.49
C SER A 55 8.13 1.83 -4.47
N GLY A 56 8.34 0.86 -5.35
CA GLY A 56 9.37 0.91 -6.38
C GLY A 56 9.37 -0.34 -7.22
N ALA A 57 10.25 -0.40 -8.20
CA ALA A 57 10.37 -1.53 -9.10
C ALA A 57 11.82 -1.95 -9.29
N VAL A 58 12.03 -3.25 -9.39
CA VAL A 58 13.28 -3.82 -9.88
C VAL A 58 13.15 -4.03 -11.38
N ILE A 59 14.20 -3.68 -12.11
CA ILE A 59 14.26 -3.79 -13.57
C ILE A 59 15.59 -4.44 -13.95
N ASN A 60 15.52 -5.49 -14.77
CA ASN A 60 16.68 -6.00 -15.48
C ASN A 60 16.66 -5.46 -16.92
N LEU A 61 17.62 -4.60 -17.23
CA LEU A 61 17.67 -3.81 -18.47
C LEU A 61 18.22 -4.61 -19.67
N GLY A 62 18.79 -5.80 -19.43
CA GLY A 62 19.48 -6.59 -20.44
C GLY A 62 20.90 -6.08 -20.74
N HIS A 63 21.73 -6.99 -21.25
CA HIS A 63 23.11 -6.65 -21.60
C HIS A 63 23.20 -5.87 -22.92
N TRP A 64 23.95 -4.78 -22.90
CA TRP A 64 24.44 -4.10 -24.09
C TRP A 64 25.63 -4.85 -24.70
N SER A 65 25.89 -4.70 -26.00
CA SER A 65 27.06 -5.28 -26.67
C SER A 65 27.79 -4.23 -27.50
N PRO A 66 29.09 -3.98 -27.26
CA PRO A 66 29.93 -4.56 -26.19
C PRO A 66 29.45 -4.23 -24.77
N GLY A 67 29.69 -5.09 -23.76
CA GLY A 67 29.11 -4.97 -22.42
C GLY A 67 29.28 -3.60 -21.72
N ILE A 68 28.28 -3.19 -20.93
CA ILE A 68 28.39 -2.11 -19.93
C ILE A 68 28.04 -2.65 -18.53
N ARG A 69 28.78 -2.19 -17.52
CA ARG A 69 28.40 -2.29 -16.11
C ARG A 69 27.88 -0.92 -15.72
N MET A 70 26.58 -0.82 -15.52
CA MET A 70 25.91 0.44 -15.23
C MET A 70 26.17 0.85 -13.78
N GLU A 71 26.85 1.98 -13.59
CA GLU A 71 27.22 2.56 -12.29
C GLU A 71 26.52 3.90 -12.05
N GLU A 72 26.01 4.54 -13.10
CA GLU A 72 25.04 5.63 -13.01
C GLU A 72 23.89 5.29 -13.95
N ILE A 73 22.65 5.32 -13.46
CA ILE A 73 21.46 4.94 -14.25
C ILE A 73 20.40 6.02 -14.11
N SER A 74 19.83 6.45 -15.24
CA SER A 74 18.63 7.27 -15.25
C SER A 74 17.60 6.78 -16.27
N LEU A 75 16.34 6.89 -15.88
CA LEU A 75 15.16 6.53 -16.67
C LEU A 75 14.30 7.78 -16.84
N ASN A 76 14.20 8.31 -18.07
CA ASN A 76 13.60 9.64 -18.34
C ASN A 76 14.16 10.75 -17.41
N GLY A 77 15.46 10.71 -17.12
CA GLY A 77 16.11 11.69 -16.24
C GLY A 77 15.86 11.50 -14.73
N VAL A 78 15.13 10.45 -14.34
CA VAL A 78 14.96 10.03 -12.95
C VAL A 78 16.08 9.06 -12.58
N SER A 79 16.81 9.33 -11.51
CA SER A 79 17.86 8.43 -11.01
C SER A 79 17.26 7.09 -10.58
N ALA A 80 17.87 5.99 -11.03
CA ALA A 80 17.58 4.64 -10.58
C ALA A 80 18.81 4.04 -9.91
N TYR A 81 18.60 3.23 -8.86
CA TYR A 81 19.67 2.72 -8.02
C TYR A 81 20.51 1.68 -8.76
N GLU A 82 21.80 1.93 -8.85
CA GLU A 82 22.85 1.03 -9.30
C GLU A 82 23.27 0.04 -8.19
N GLY A 83 24.27 -0.80 -8.46
CA GLY A 83 24.92 -1.58 -7.39
C GLY A 83 24.27 -2.93 -7.05
N LEU A 84 23.19 -3.30 -7.73
CA LEU A 84 22.63 -4.66 -7.68
C LEU A 84 23.47 -5.64 -8.51
N ALA A 85 23.79 -5.28 -9.75
CA ALA A 85 24.68 -5.99 -10.65
C ALA A 85 25.03 -5.10 -11.87
N ALA A 86 25.41 -5.69 -13.00
CA ALA A 86 25.83 -4.93 -14.19
C ALA A 86 24.68 -4.21 -14.91
N VAL A 87 23.48 -4.79 -14.93
CA VAL A 87 22.32 -4.30 -15.70
C VAL A 87 21.00 -4.36 -14.91
N ASP A 88 21.10 -4.57 -13.61
CA ASP A 88 19.97 -4.60 -12.68
C ASP A 88 19.89 -3.27 -11.93
N THR A 89 18.68 -2.76 -11.77
CA THR A 89 18.43 -1.49 -11.08
C THR A 89 17.16 -1.54 -10.23
N TYR A 90 17.07 -0.66 -9.24
CA TYR A 90 15.84 -0.40 -8.50
C TYR A 90 15.44 1.07 -8.62
N ILE A 91 14.23 1.33 -9.12
CA ILE A 91 13.68 2.69 -9.19
C ILE A 91 12.68 2.91 -8.05
N GLY A 92 12.99 3.85 -7.16
CA GLY A 92 12.09 4.28 -6.09
C GLY A 92 10.99 5.19 -6.62
N ALA A 93 9.74 4.95 -6.24
CA ALA A 93 8.59 5.70 -6.73
C ALA A 93 8.66 7.21 -6.45
N THR A 94 9.30 7.61 -5.35
CA THR A 94 9.45 9.02 -4.93
C THR A 94 10.73 9.67 -5.46
N SER A 95 11.53 8.99 -6.28
CA SER A 95 12.71 9.59 -6.92
C SER A 95 12.22 10.63 -7.92
N GLU A 96 12.56 11.90 -7.74
CA GLU A 96 12.16 12.98 -8.64
C GLU A 96 13.14 13.12 -9.80
N SER A 97 12.64 13.53 -10.96
CA SER A 97 13.48 13.90 -12.09
C SER A 97 14.28 15.15 -11.75
N LYS A 98 15.53 15.19 -12.21
CA LYS A 98 16.39 16.37 -12.07
C LYS A 98 15.89 17.57 -12.89
N PHE A 99 15.02 17.33 -13.87
CA PHE A 99 14.55 18.35 -14.82
C PHE A 99 13.14 18.85 -14.50
N ASP A 100 12.30 18.01 -13.90
CA ASP A 100 10.92 18.34 -13.54
C ASP A 100 10.54 17.59 -12.25
N PRO A 101 10.42 18.29 -11.10
CA PRO A 101 10.09 17.65 -9.83
C PRO A 101 8.66 17.05 -9.80
N THR A 102 7.81 17.37 -10.78
CA THR A 102 6.47 16.78 -10.90
C THR A 102 6.47 15.42 -11.59
N TYR A 103 7.59 15.04 -12.21
CA TYR A 103 7.82 13.74 -12.83
C TYR A 103 8.87 12.97 -12.02
N GLY A 104 8.60 11.70 -11.73
CA GLY A 104 9.51 10.87 -10.94
C GLY A 104 9.38 9.37 -11.21
N GLY A 105 9.91 8.58 -10.29
CA GLY A 105 9.96 7.12 -10.42
C GLY A 105 8.57 6.50 -10.53
N ALA A 106 7.56 7.07 -9.87
CA ALA A 106 6.17 6.64 -10.03
C ALA A 106 5.68 6.82 -11.47
N ASN A 107 6.04 7.93 -12.13
CA ASN A 107 5.70 8.18 -13.52
C ASN A 107 6.42 7.20 -14.45
N VAL A 108 7.72 6.96 -14.23
CA VAL A 108 8.48 5.94 -14.98
C VAL A 108 7.84 4.56 -14.86
N ILE A 109 7.47 4.15 -13.64
CA ILE A 109 6.80 2.87 -13.39
C ILE A 109 5.46 2.81 -14.13
N GLU A 110 4.63 3.86 -14.03
CA GLU A 110 3.35 3.91 -14.75
C GLU A 110 3.53 3.89 -16.28
N ASP A 111 4.50 4.62 -16.80
CA ASP A 111 4.79 4.69 -18.23
C ASP A 111 5.26 3.33 -18.78
N LEU A 112 6.14 2.62 -18.05
CA LEU A 112 6.53 1.25 -18.39
C LEU A 112 5.33 0.30 -18.35
N ILE A 113 4.48 0.36 -17.33
CA ILE A 113 3.24 -0.46 -17.25
C ILE A 113 2.34 -0.22 -18.47
N ARG A 114 2.21 1.04 -18.90
CA ARG A 114 1.49 1.44 -20.11
C ARG A 114 2.15 0.99 -21.42
N GLY A 115 3.37 0.44 -21.37
CA GLY A 115 4.14 0.05 -22.54
C GLY A 115 4.72 1.23 -23.31
N LYS A 116 4.87 2.39 -22.67
CA LYS A 116 5.55 3.53 -23.29
C LYS A 116 7.06 3.34 -23.28
N ASP A 117 7.71 3.96 -24.26
CA ASP A 117 9.16 4.04 -24.28
C ASP A 117 9.67 5.01 -23.22
N VAL A 118 10.67 4.56 -22.48
CA VAL A 118 11.40 5.30 -21.45
C VAL A 118 12.86 5.36 -21.87
N ARG A 119 13.44 6.56 -21.86
CA ARG A 119 14.85 6.77 -22.20
C ARG A 119 15.72 6.25 -21.07
N LEU A 120 16.55 5.26 -21.37
CA LEU A 120 17.63 4.78 -20.53
C LEU A 120 18.91 5.53 -20.88
N HIS A 121 19.46 6.24 -19.91
CA HIS A 121 20.83 6.74 -19.98
C HIS A 121 21.63 6.11 -18.85
N ALA A 122 22.76 5.49 -19.19
CA ALA A 122 23.62 4.86 -18.20
C ALA A 122 25.10 5.07 -18.49
N ARG A 123 25.89 5.18 -17.42
CA ARG A 123 27.35 5.30 -17.48
C ARG A 123 28.02 4.26 -16.60
N GLY A 124 29.26 3.92 -16.94
CA GLY A 124 30.14 3.08 -16.15
C GLY A 124 31.59 3.40 -16.43
N LYS A 125 32.48 3.10 -15.49
CA LYS A 125 33.93 3.38 -15.65
C LYS A 125 34.60 2.64 -16.82
N GLY A 126 33.99 1.55 -17.30
CA GLY A 126 34.56 0.61 -18.26
C GLY A 126 35.51 -0.37 -17.58
N THR A 127 35.40 -1.64 -17.95
CA THR A 127 36.30 -2.73 -17.53
C THR A 127 36.58 -3.67 -18.70
N ASP A 128 37.51 -4.61 -18.55
CA ASP A 128 37.81 -5.58 -19.61
C ASP A 128 36.59 -6.42 -20.00
N CYS A 129 35.73 -6.77 -19.03
CA CYS A 129 34.46 -7.48 -19.29
C CYS A 129 33.34 -6.56 -19.80
N TYR A 130 33.41 -5.27 -19.49
CA TYR A 130 32.37 -4.28 -19.80
C TYR A 130 33.00 -3.01 -20.37
N PRO A 131 33.49 -3.02 -21.62
CA PRO A 131 34.30 -1.93 -22.17
C PRO A 131 33.46 -0.67 -22.50
N THR A 132 32.15 -0.82 -22.71
CA THR A 132 31.26 0.31 -22.99
C THR A 132 31.11 1.18 -21.74
N LYS A 133 31.32 2.49 -21.90
CA LYS A 133 31.30 3.47 -20.80
C LYS A 133 30.01 4.28 -20.71
N GLU A 134 29.26 4.39 -21.79
CA GLU A 134 28.04 5.18 -21.84
C GLU A 134 27.08 4.58 -22.86
N ILE A 135 25.80 4.53 -22.50
CA ILE A 135 24.71 4.17 -23.41
C ILE A 135 23.56 5.18 -23.24
N ASP A 136 22.85 5.41 -24.35
CA ASP A 136 21.67 6.25 -24.41
C ASP A 136 20.70 5.62 -25.41
N THR A 137 19.61 5.05 -24.90
CA THR A 137 18.67 4.24 -25.67
C THR A 137 17.27 4.30 -25.09
N TRP A 138 16.34 3.56 -25.68
CA TRP A 138 14.96 3.45 -25.25
C TRP A 138 14.63 2.03 -24.80
N ILE A 139 13.87 1.92 -23.72
CA ILE A 139 13.35 0.67 -23.18
C ILE A 139 11.84 0.78 -22.99
N ASN A 140 11.17 -0.37 -22.94
CA ASN A 140 9.80 -0.47 -22.47
C ASN A 140 9.61 -1.86 -21.80
N LYS A 141 8.41 -2.15 -21.30
CA LYS A 141 8.15 -3.42 -20.61
C LYS A 141 8.36 -4.67 -21.45
N GLU A 142 8.31 -4.56 -22.78
CA GLU A 142 8.53 -5.67 -23.72
C GLU A 142 10.02 -5.87 -24.06
N THR A 143 10.84 -4.81 -23.95
CA THR A 143 12.27 -4.89 -24.27
C THR A 143 13.18 -5.21 -23.09
N VAL A 144 12.73 -4.94 -21.85
CA VAL A 144 13.46 -5.33 -20.62
C VAL A 144 13.23 -6.81 -20.30
N ASN A 145 14.20 -7.46 -19.66
CA ASN A 145 14.08 -8.88 -19.30
C ASN A 145 13.08 -9.06 -18.15
N GLU A 146 13.25 -8.29 -17.08
CA GLU A 146 12.44 -8.35 -15.86
C GLU A 146 11.96 -6.96 -15.47
N PHE A 147 10.70 -6.87 -15.03
CA PHE A 147 10.13 -5.66 -14.48
C PHE A 147 9.04 -6.04 -13.48
N TYR A 148 9.36 -5.93 -12.19
CA TYR A 148 8.43 -6.25 -11.13
C TYR A 148 8.41 -5.19 -10.05
N LEU A 149 7.22 -4.97 -9.49
CA LEU A 149 7.00 -4.05 -8.39
C LEU A 149 7.49 -4.73 -7.11
N PHE A 150 8.35 -4.06 -6.35
CA PHE A 150 8.77 -4.48 -5.01
C PHE A 150 8.57 -3.32 -4.05
N ASN A 151 7.55 -3.42 -3.22
CA ASN A 151 7.17 -2.38 -2.30
C ASN A 151 7.57 -2.77 -0.88
N PRO A 152 8.58 -2.15 -0.27
CA PRO A 152 9.05 -2.53 1.06
C PRO A 152 8.05 -2.18 2.18
N ARG A 153 7.04 -1.33 1.90
CA ARG A 153 6.03 -0.94 2.89
C ARG A 153 4.77 -0.39 2.24
N ASN A 154 3.67 -1.13 2.33
CA ASN A 154 2.35 -0.81 1.81
C ASN A 154 1.27 -1.21 2.84
N ALA A 155 0.00 -0.94 2.51
CA ALA A 155 -1.19 -1.39 3.26
C ALA A 155 -1.09 -1.14 4.78
N TYR A 156 -0.90 0.12 5.20
CA TYR A 156 -0.86 0.47 6.62
C TYR A 156 -2.11 0.05 7.38
N GLN A 157 -1.91 -0.54 8.56
CA GLN A 157 -2.94 -0.85 9.54
C GLN A 157 -3.29 0.41 10.32
N ASN A 158 -4.40 1.02 9.93
CA ASN A 158 -4.81 2.35 10.38
C ASN A 158 -3.77 3.44 10.06
N TYR A 159 -4.19 4.69 10.21
CA TYR A 159 -3.35 5.85 10.00
C TYR A 159 -3.88 7.04 10.80
N ALA A 160 -3.05 8.05 11.01
CA ALA A 160 -3.48 9.30 11.64
C ALA A 160 -4.23 10.21 10.65
N ALA A 161 -5.19 10.99 11.16
CA ALA A 161 -5.70 12.15 10.44
C ALA A 161 -4.77 13.36 10.67
N ALA A 162 -4.73 14.29 9.73
CA ALA A 162 -3.80 15.41 9.76
C ALA A 162 -4.52 16.75 9.59
N THR A 163 -4.12 17.75 10.36
CA THR A 163 -4.53 19.15 10.22
C THR A 163 -3.34 20.09 10.49
N ASN A 164 -3.57 21.40 10.46
CA ASN A 164 -2.53 22.41 10.58
C ASN A 164 -3.02 23.65 11.34
N SER A 165 -2.49 23.88 12.53
CA SER A 165 -2.80 25.06 13.37
C SER A 165 -2.20 26.37 12.87
N THR A 166 -1.12 26.31 12.09
CA THR A 166 -0.33 27.50 11.75
C THR A 166 -1.09 28.45 10.82
N ASN A 167 -0.58 29.67 10.66
CA ASN A 167 -1.16 30.67 9.76
C ASN A 167 -0.76 30.51 8.28
N ARG A 168 -0.02 29.46 7.91
CA ARG A 168 0.45 29.18 6.54
C ARG A 168 0.04 27.77 6.11
N ILE A 169 -0.11 27.56 4.81
CA ILE A 169 -0.36 26.22 4.25
C ILE A 169 0.86 25.34 4.52
N LYS A 170 0.64 24.09 4.93
CA LYS A 170 1.66 23.04 4.98
C LYS A 170 1.47 22.09 3.80
N TYR A 171 2.56 21.80 3.11
CA TYR A 171 2.59 20.87 1.99
C TYR A 171 3.22 19.57 2.47
N THR A 172 2.45 18.47 2.46
CA THR A 172 2.82 17.23 3.14
C THR A 172 2.44 16.01 2.31
N TYR A 173 2.86 14.80 2.72
CA TYR A 173 2.34 13.54 2.16
C TYR A 173 0.85 13.35 2.40
N MET A 174 0.27 14.09 3.35
CA MET A 174 -1.17 14.12 3.58
C MET A 174 -1.89 15.11 2.65
N GLY A 175 -1.21 15.65 1.64
CA GLY A 175 -1.69 16.73 0.80
C GLY A 175 -1.49 18.11 1.46
N SER A 176 -2.19 19.11 0.92
CA SER A 176 -2.15 20.48 1.44
C SER A 176 -3.02 20.61 2.69
N LEU A 177 -2.39 20.95 3.81
CA LEU A 177 -3.07 21.25 5.07
C LEU A 177 -3.20 22.77 5.22
N LEU A 178 -4.44 23.25 5.15
CA LEU A 178 -4.79 24.65 5.14
C LEU A 178 -4.62 25.28 6.53
N PRO A 179 -4.31 26.60 6.60
CA PRO A 179 -4.03 27.30 7.85
C PRO A 179 -5.16 27.20 8.88
N ARG A 180 -4.82 27.35 10.16
CA ARG A 180 -5.77 27.53 11.27
C ARG A 180 -6.86 26.46 11.32
N TYR A 181 -6.50 25.18 11.16
CA TYR A 181 -7.42 24.05 11.16
C TYR A 181 -8.53 24.17 10.09
N SER A 182 -8.20 24.60 8.87
CA SER A 182 -9.23 24.81 7.83
C SER A 182 -9.59 23.53 7.06
N ASN A 183 -8.81 22.46 7.20
CA ASN A 183 -9.17 21.13 6.73
C ASN A 183 -8.53 20.03 7.60
N ILE A 184 -9.07 18.83 7.47
CA ILE A 184 -8.51 17.58 7.95
C ILE A 184 -8.37 16.64 6.76
N THR A 185 -7.22 16.03 6.58
CA THR A 185 -7.02 14.98 5.57
C THR A 185 -6.76 13.64 6.24
N TYR A 186 -7.21 12.55 5.65
CA TYR A 186 -7.04 11.22 6.24
C TYR A 186 -6.87 10.12 5.20
N SER A 187 -6.36 9.00 5.66
CA SER A 187 -6.25 7.70 4.97
C SER A 187 -6.50 6.66 6.05
N THR A 188 -7.05 5.46 5.85
CA THR A 188 -7.21 4.59 4.67
C THR A 188 -8.68 4.45 4.20
N SER A 189 -9.02 3.39 3.45
CA SER A 189 -10.37 2.98 3.01
C SER A 189 -11.30 2.49 4.12
N GLY A 190 -11.01 2.81 5.39
CA GLY A 190 -11.82 2.45 6.56
C GLY A 190 -12.11 0.94 6.63
N GLU A 191 -13.38 0.60 6.78
CA GLU A 191 -13.89 -0.77 6.93
C GLU A 191 -13.65 -1.71 5.73
N LEU A 192 -13.19 -1.18 4.59
CA LEU A 192 -12.71 -1.97 3.45
C LEU A 192 -11.22 -2.33 3.55
N SER A 193 -10.44 -1.63 4.39
CA SER A 193 -8.99 -1.80 4.48
C SER A 193 -8.60 -3.21 4.94
N PRO A 194 -7.68 -3.89 4.25
CA PRO A 194 -7.32 -5.28 4.56
C PRO A 194 -6.88 -5.51 6.01
N LEU A 195 -5.91 -4.74 6.51
CA LEU A 195 -5.34 -4.97 7.83
C LEU A 195 -6.27 -4.55 8.99
N LEU A 196 -7.34 -3.81 8.70
CA LEU A 196 -8.38 -3.49 9.68
C LEU A 196 -9.41 -4.64 9.79
N ASN A 197 -9.57 -5.43 8.74
CA ASN A 197 -10.42 -6.62 8.70
C ASN A 197 -9.71 -7.89 9.24
N ASP A 198 -8.39 -7.85 9.39
CA ASP A 198 -7.59 -8.84 10.13
C ASP A 198 -6.68 -8.15 11.16
N PRO A 199 -7.25 -7.58 12.24
CA PRO A 199 -6.56 -6.63 13.11
C PRO A 199 -5.38 -7.25 13.88
N TYR A 200 -5.35 -8.57 14.02
CA TYR A 200 -4.27 -9.31 14.66
C TYR A 200 -3.47 -10.17 13.68
N LEU A 201 -3.65 -9.96 12.37
CA LEU A 201 -2.92 -10.66 11.30
C LEU A 201 -2.99 -12.18 11.47
N ARG A 202 -4.19 -12.72 11.72
CA ARG A 202 -4.43 -14.15 11.93
C ARG A 202 -4.33 -14.95 10.63
N THR A 203 -4.58 -14.31 9.50
CA THR A 203 -4.70 -14.92 8.18
C THR A 203 -3.66 -14.40 7.19
N ILE A 204 -3.04 -13.26 7.48
CA ILE A 204 -2.06 -12.61 6.61
C ILE A 204 -0.64 -12.88 7.12
N GLY A 205 0.18 -13.49 6.26
CA GLY A 205 1.61 -13.69 6.47
C GLY A 205 2.41 -13.86 5.18
N LEU A 206 3.65 -14.31 5.29
CA LEU A 206 4.54 -14.54 4.14
C LEU A 206 3.91 -15.55 3.19
N GLY A 207 3.88 -15.23 1.90
CA GLY A 207 3.26 -16.06 0.86
C GLY A 207 1.75 -15.88 0.71
N THR A 208 1.12 -14.98 1.47
CA THR A 208 -0.30 -14.63 1.25
C THR A 208 -0.46 -14.04 -0.15
N ARG A 209 -1.25 -14.71 -0.99
CA ARG A 209 -1.59 -14.27 -2.34
C ARG A 209 -2.60 -13.14 -2.26
N ILE A 210 -2.36 -12.08 -3.03
CA ILE A 210 -3.14 -10.84 -3.00
C ILE A 210 -3.45 -10.37 -4.42
N PHE A 211 -4.46 -9.51 -4.54
CA PHE A 211 -4.57 -8.62 -5.69
C PHE A 211 -3.56 -7.48 -5.51
N LEU A 212 -2.73 -7.21 -6.52
CA LEU A 212 -1.79 -6.10 -6.53
C LEU A 212 -1.73 -5.49 -7.94
N GLY A 213 -2.10 -4.22 -8.06
CA GLY A 213 -1.91 -3.48 -9.32
C GLY A 213 -2.69 -4.02 -10.53
N GLY A 214 -3.80 -4.72 -10.33
CA GLY A 214 -4.58 -5.33 -11.43
C GLY A 214 -4.21 -6.77 -11.76
N THR A 215 -3.21 -7.32 -11.08
CA THR A 215 -2.77 -8.72 -11.22
C THR A 215 -2.68 -9.38 -9.85
N GLU A 216 -2.10 -10.57 -9.80
CA GLU A 216 -1.76 -11.27 -8.57
C GLU A 216 -0.39 -10.81 -8.04
N GLY A 217 -0.28 -10.77 -6.72
CA GLY A 217 0.96 -10.50 -6.03
C GLY A 217 1.04 -11.29 -4.73
N TYR A 218 2.10 -11.04 -3.96
CA TYR A 218 2.35 -11.76 -2.72
C TYR A 218 2.85 -10.84 -1.62
N VAL A 219 2.43 -11.13 -0.39
CA VAL A 219 3.09 -10.62 0.81
C VAL A 219 4.42 -11.36 0.98
N VAL A 220 5.53 -10.64 0.95
CA VAL A 220 6.88 -11.23 1.00
C VAL A 220 7.62 -10.98 2.30
N TRP A 221 7.21 -9.97 3.07
CA TRP A 221 7.78 -9.69 4.39
C TRP A 221 6.85 -8.79 5.21
N ASN A 222 7.17 -8.58 6.49
CA ASN A 222 6.60 -7.46 7.22
C ASN A 222 7.11 -6.15 6.61
N GLY A 223 6.27 -5.12 6.50
CA GLY A 223 6.72 -3.84 5.96
C GLY A 223 7.80 -3.18 6.84
N THR A 224 8.58 -2.27 6.28
CA THR A 224 9.75 -1.67 6.98
C THR A 224 9.40 -0.82 8.20
N GLN A 225 8.13 -0.42 8.35
CA GLN A 225 7.63 0.26 9.56
C GLN A 225 6.53 -0.54 10.27
N PHE A 226 6.66 -1.87 10.25
CA PHE A 226 5.73 -2.78 10.90
C PHE A 226 5.74 -2.62 12.43
N ASN A 227 4.60 -2.20 13.00
CA ASN A 227 4.45 -2.00 14.44
C ASN A 227 3.20 -2.70 14.98
N THR A 228 3.37 -3.60 15.94
CA THR A 228 2.26 -4.30 16.60
C THR A 228 1.99 -3.80 18.03
N ARG A 229 2.88 -2.97 18.58
CA ARG A 229 2.80 -2.41 19.94
C ARG A 229 1.93 -1.16 20.06
N ARG A 230 1.24 -0.75 19.00
CA ARG A 230 0.31 0.38 19.06
C ARG A 230 -0.82 0.09 20.05
N GLU A 231 -1.23 1.13 20.77
CA GLU A 231 -2.46 1.09 21.57
C GLU A 231 -3.63 0.72 20.66
N ARG A 232 -4.49 -0.18 21.15
CA ARG A 232 -5.69 -0.66 20.46
C ARG A 232 -6.94 -0.29 21.23
N ASN A 233 -8.03 -0.04 20.51
CA ASN A 233 -9.34 0.13 21.14
C ASN A 233 -9.96 -1.23 21.55
N GLU A 234 -11.16 -1.20 22.10
CA GLU A 234 -11.88 -2.40 22.58
C GLU A 234 -12.15 -3.45 21.49
N TYR A 235 -12.17 -3.04 20.22
CA TYR A 235 -12.34 -3.92 19.05
C TYR A 235 -11.02 -4.53 18.56
N GLY A 236 -9.90 -4.17 19.17
CA GLY A 236 -8.57 -4.61 18.79
C GLY A 236 -7.96 -3.84 17.62
N ILE A 237 -8.56 -2.71 17.21
CA ILE A 237 -8.04 -1.85 16.15
C ILE A 237 -6.97 -0.91 16.72
N PRO A 238 -5.78 -0.80 16.11
CA PRO A 238 -4.76 0.13 16.58
C PRO A 238 -5.21 1.57 16.31
N LYS A 239 -5.07 2.48 17.27
CA LYS A 239 -5.53 3.89 17.15
C LYS A 239 -4.63 4.79 16.32
N LEU A 240 -3.43 4.30 15.96
CA LEU A 240 -2.37 4.99 15.22
C LEU A 240 -1.70 4.00 14.24
N PRO A 241 -0.84 4.47 13.30
CA PRO A 241 -0.22 3.59 12.31
C PRO A 241 0.45 2.35 12.90
N GLY A 242 -0.10 1.18 12.57
CA GLY A 242 0.29 -0.13 13.09
C GLY A 242 1.10 -0.98 12.09
N ALA A 243 0.65 -2.21 11.85
CA ALA A 243 1.26 -3.13 10.89
C ALA A 243 1.30 -2.57 9.45
N THR A 244 2.21 -3.11 8.64
CA THR A 244 2.41 -2.80 7.21
C THR A 244 2.85 -4.07 6.47
N LEU A 245 2.74 -4.10 5.15
CA LEU A 245 3.15 -5.26 4.35
C LEU A 245 4.27 -4.87 3.38
N ALA A 246 5.26 -5.74 3.21
CA ALA A 246 6.10 -5.71 2.02
C ALA A 246 5.48 -6.63 0.98
N VAL A 247 5.33 -6.15 -0.26
CA VAL A 247 4.63 -6.87 -1.33
C VAL A 247 5.43 -6.88 -2.63
N ILE A 248 5.26 -7.94 -3.41
CA ILE A 248 5.86 -8.09 -4.74
C ILE A 248 4.79 -8.49 -5.77
N GLY A 249 4.95 -8.08 -7.02
CA GLY A 249 4.12 -8.55 -8.13
C GLY A 249 4.72 -8.20 -9.49
N ASP A 250 4.33 -8.95 -10.52
CA ASP A 250 4.80 -8.76 -11.89
C ASP A 250 4.22 -7.47 -12.49
N ALA A 251 5.08 -6.47 -12.69
CA ALA A 251 4.66 -5.15 -13.18
C ALA A 251 4.43 -5.14 -14.69
N LYS A 252 4.95 -6.12 -15.46
CA LYS A 252 4.67 -6.22 -16.91
C LYS A 252 3.19 -6.48 -17.18
N GLN A 253 2.53 -7.20 -16.25
CA GLN A 253 1.12 -7.58 -16.32
C GLN A 253 0.17 -6.64 -15.54
N MET A 254 0.71 -5.65 -14.84
CA MET A 254 -0.10 -4.69 -14.08
C MET A 254 -0.90 -3.76 -15.00
N SER A 255 -1.94 -3.14 -14.45
CA SER A 255 -2.71 -2.10 -15.11
C SER A 255 -2.46 -0.75 -14.44
N SER A 256 -2.30 0.27 -15.28
CA SER A 256 -2.24 1.66 -14.81
C SER A 256 -3.52 2.09 -14.09
N ASP A 257 -4.65 1.39 -14.22
CA ASP A 257 -5.87 1.72 -13.45
C ASP A 257 -5.74 1.44 -11.95
N PHE A 258 -4.75 0.63 -11.56
CA PHE A 258 -4.46 0.26 -10.18
C PHE A 258 -3.03 0.64 -9.75
N ILE A 259 -2.22 1.18 -10.66
CA ILE A 259 -0.89 1.74 -10.40
C ILE A 259 -0.83 3.12 -11.08
N ARG A 260 -1.00 4.19 -10.30
CA ARG A 260 -1.06 5.57 -10.82
C ARG A 260 -0.02 6.45 -10.16
N SER A 261 0.75 7.17 -10.95
CA SER A 261 1.59 8.25 -10.45
C SER A 261 0.74 9.41 -9.92
N ALA A 262 1.27 10.11 -8.94
CA ALA A 262 0.67 11.32 -8.38
C ALA A 262 1.77 12.30 -7.97
N TYR A 263 1.44 13.59 -7.99
CA TYR A 263 2.30 14.64 -7.46
C TYR A 263 1.55 15.41 -6.37
N TYR A 264 2.13 15.47 -5.18
CA TYR A 264 1.66 16.35 -4.11
C TYR A 264 2.43 17.65 -4.18
N GLU A 265 1.72 18.75 -4.42
CA GLU A 265 2.27 20.11 -4.51
C GLU A 265 3.32 20.36 -3.42
N LYS A 266 4.57 20.63 -3.81
CA LYS A 266 5.73 20.92 -2.93
C LYS A 266 6.11 19.84 -1.92
N TYR A 267 5.47 18.68 -1.96
CA TYR A 267 5.87 17.50 -1.18
C TYR A 267 6.63 16.50 -2.04
N GLY A 268 6.12 16.23 -3.26
CA GLY A 268 6.80 15.41 -4.25
C GLY A 268 5.96 14.31 -4.88
N VAL A 269 6.62 13.50 -5.69
CA VAL A 269 6.03 12.38 -6.43
C VAL A 269 5.68 11.21 -5.50
N SER A 270 4.54 10.57 -5.75
CA SER A 270 4.07 9.38 -5.04
C SER A 270 3.36 8.42 -5.99
N LEU A 271 3.10 7.19 -5.53
CA LEU A 271 2.44 6.14 -6.30
C LEU A 271 1.17 5.70 -5.60
N PHE A 272 0.04 5.79 -6.27
CA PHE A 272 -1.20 5.14 -5.85
C PHE A 272 -1.16 3.68 -6.25
N VAL A 273 -1.40 2.80 -5.28
CA VAL A 273 -1.32 1.35 -5.46
C VAL A 273 -2.62 0.71 -5.00
N GLY A 274 -3.20 -0.12 -5.87
CA GLY A 274 -4.36 -0.95 -5.56
C GLY A 274 -3.94 -2.27 -4.94
N ILE A 275 -4.42 -2.55 -3.73
CA ILE A 275 -4.19 -3.80 -3.01
C ILE A 275 -5.54 -4.38 -2.58
N GLY A 276 -5.77 -5.65 -2.88
CA GLY A 276 -6.90 -6.42 -2.37
C GLY A 276 -6.43 -7.69 -1.68
N ILE A 277 -6.99 -8.01 -0.52
CA ILE A 277 -6.63 -9.23 0.23
C ILE A 277 -7.91 -10.01 0.54
N PRO A 278 -7.99 -11.29 0.16
CA PRO A 278 -9.10 -12.14 0.57
C PRO A 278 -8.85 -12.62 2.00
N ILE A 279 -9.77 -12.31 2.91
CA ILE A 279 -9.73 -12.77 4.30
C ILE A 279 -10.58 -14.04 4.41
N PRO A 280 -9.98 -15.22 4.69
CA PRO A 280 -10.74 -16.43 4.93
C PRO A 280 -11.51 -16.31 6.24
N VAL A 281 -12.80 -16.63 6.21
CA VAL A 281 -13.63 -16.66 7.42
C VAL A 281 -13.43 -18.00 8.11
N LEU A 282 -12.40 -18.09 8.95
CA LEU A 282 -12.01 -19.35 9.59
C LEU A 282 -12.96 -19.75 10.73
N ASP A 283 -13.41 -18.78 11.50
CA ASP A 283 -14.21 -18.99 12.71
C ASP A 283 -15.04 -17.75 13.08
N GLU A 284 -15.86 -17.88 14.12
CA GLU A 284 -16.67 -16.79 14.69
C GLU A 284 -15.81 -15.59 15.10
N LYS A 285 -14.58 -15.82 15.57
CA LYS A 285 -13.66 -14.74 15.93
C LYS A 285 -13.21 -13.95 14.69
N MET A 286 -13.00 -14.60 13.55
CA MET A 286 -12.79 -13.89 12.28
C MET A 286 -14.04 -13.12 11.86
N ALA A 287 -15.23 -13.71 11.97
CA ALA A 287 -16.48 -13.02 11.68
C ALA A 287 -16.65 -11.74 12.53
N LYS A 288 -16.30 -11.79 13.82
CA LYS A 288 -16.29 -10.62 14.72
C LYS A 288 -15.35 -9.50 14.25
N TYR A 289 -14.16 -9.83 13.75
CA TYR A 289 -13.25 -8.81 13.21
C TYR A 289 -13.74 -8.24 11.88
N LEU A 290 -14.32 -9.09 11.04
CA LEU A 290 -14.89 -8.70 9.75
C LEU A 290 -16.15 -7.85 9.89
N SER A 291 -16.83 -7.89 11.04
CA SER A 291 -18.01 -7.06 11.33
C SER A 291 -17.68 -5.65 11.83
N ILE A 292 -16.40 -5.29 12.05
CA ILE A 292 -16.00 -3.98 12.58
C ILE A 292 -16.34 -2.87 11.57
N THR A 293 -17.20 -1.92 11.95
CA THR A 293 -17.65 -0.82 11.07
C THR A 293 -16.85 0.47 11.28
N ASN A 294 -16.99 1.42 10.34
CA ASN A 294 -16.28 2.71 10.39
C ASN A 294 -16.47 3.52 11.68
N ASP A 295 -17.58 3.38 12.40
CA ASP A 295 -17.83 4.02 13.70
C ASP A 295 -17.05 3.37 14.86
N GLN A 296 -16.52 2.16 14.65
CA GLN A 296 -15.69 1.42 15.61
C GLN A 296 -14.19 1.52 15.29
N ILE A 297 -13.83 2.11 14.15
CA ILE A 297 -12.44 2.34 13.75
C ILE A 297 -12.06 3.74 14.21
N GLU A 298 -11.29 3.82 15.30
CA GLU A 298 -10.82 5.06 15.89
C GLU A 298 -9.46 5.49 15.32
N THR A 299 -9.21 6.80 15.26
CA THR A 299 -7.90 7.39 14.99
C THR A 299 -7.75 8.74 15.69
N SER A 300 -6.54 9.31 15.66
CA SER A 300 -6.24 10.64 16.18
C SER A 300 -6.01 11.66 15.06
N ILE A 301 -6.54 12.87 15.26
CA ILE A 301 -6.24 14.06 14.46
C ILE A 301 -4.97 14.68 15.01
N LEU A 302 -3.90 14.69 14.22
CA LEU A 302 -2.60 15.24 14.60
C LEU A 302 -2.37 16.61 13.94
N ASP A 303 -1.75 17.53 14.66
CA ASP A 303 -1.42 18.85 14.16
C ASP A 303 -0.02 18.91 13.51
N TYR A 304 0.05 18.85 12.19
CA TYR A 304 1.28 18.97 11.41
C TYR A 304 1.83 20.41 11.37
N GLY A 305 1.09 21.35 11.97
CA GLY A 305 1.56 22.70 12.22
C GLY A 305 2.67 22.79 13.26
N GLN A 306 2.69 21.84 14.21
CA GLN A 306 3.58 21.83 15.37
C GLN A 306 4.60 20.69 15.28
N GLU A 307 5.73 20.87 15.96
CA GLU A 307 6.75 19.82 16.08
C GLU A 307 6.17 18.58 16.78
N ASN A 308 6.61 17.39 16.39
CA ASN A 308 6.13 16.09 16.90
C ASN A 308 4.65 15.77 16.64
N HIS A 309 3.93 16.61 15.90
CA HIS A 309 2.54 16.39 15.49
C HIS A 309 1.61 15.99 16.66
N PRO A 310 1.41 16.86 17.66
CA PRO A 310 0.60 16.54 18.83
C PRO A 310 -0.83 16.17 18.44
N ALA A 311 -1.43 15.26 19.19
CA ALA A 311 -2.83 14.86 19.01
C ALA A 311 -3.77 15.98 19.53
N LEU A 312 -4.72 16.37 18.71
CA LEU A 312 -5.75 17.37 19.04
C LEU A 312 -7.02 16.71 19.57
N ALA A 313 -7.47 15.64 18.92
CA ALA A 313 -8.70 14.94 19.24
C ALA A 313 -8.67 13.51 18.67
N SER A 314 -9.48 12.63 19.26
CA SER A 314 -9.81 11.32 18.69
C SER A 314 -11.08 11.45 17.83
N THR A 315 -11.18 10.63 16.79
CA THR A 315 -12.32 10.58 15.87
C THR A 315 -12.49 9.18 15.31
N THR A 316 -13.59 8.92 14.61
CA THR A 316 -13.84 7.65 13.92
C THR A 316 -13.82 7.84 12.41
N TYR A 317 -13.60 6.74 11.67
CA TYR A 317 -13.70 6.79 10.20
C TYR A 317 -15.10 7.13 9.73
N ALA A 318 -16.15 6.83 10.50
CA ALA A 318 -17.52 7.25 10.16
C ALA A 318 -17.67 8.77 10.21
N GLN A 319 -17.08 9.44 11.21
CA GLN A 319 -17.08 10.89 11.30
C GLN A 319 -16.23 11.52 10.19
N LEU A 320 -15.02 10.98 9.93
CA LEU A 320 -14.16 11.44 8.85
C LEU A 320 -14.81 11.28 7.46
N ALA A 321 -15.56 10.20 7.24
CA ALA A 321 -16.29 9.95 6.00
C ALA A 321 -17.58 10.79 5.86
N SER A 322 -18.06 11.42 6.95
CA SER A 322 -19.24 12.30 6.91
C SER A 322 -19.00 13.60 6.12
N GLY A 323 -17.73 14.01 6.03
CA GLY A 323 -17.29 15.24 5.34
C GLY A 323 -16.91 16.38 6.27
N SER A 324 -17.23 16.29 7.56
CA SER A 324 -16.77 17.24 8.58
C SER A 324 -16.60 16.61 9.97
N VAL A 325 -15.75 17.23 10.79
CA VAL A 325 -15.57 16.90 12.21
C VAL A 325 -15.56 18.19 13.03
N THR A 326 -16.20 18.17 14.20
CA THR A 326 -16.13 19.25 15.18
C THR A 326 -14.93 19.05 16.10
N LEU A 327 -14.03 20.04 16.14
CA LEU A 327 -12.88 20.06 17.03
C LEU A 327 -13.28 20.45 18.47
N PRO A 328 -12.41 20.20 19.48
CA PRO A 328 -12.73 20.50 20.88
C PRO A 328 -13.06 21.96 21.19
N ASP A 329 -12.62 22.90 20.34
CA ASP A 329 -12.94 24.33 20.43
C ASP A 329 -14.31 24.69 19.82
N GLY A 330 -15.08 23.69 19.39
CA GLY A 330 -16.38 23.84 18.75
C GLY A 330 -16.32 24.13 17.25
N LYS A 331 -15.13 24.24 16.66
CA LYS A 331 -14.97 24.54 15.24
C LYS A 331 -15.29 23.33 14.37
N GLU A 332 -16.19 23.50 13.40
CA GLU A 332 -16.43 22.51 12.35
C GLU A 332 -15.36 22.62 11.24
N VAL A 333 -14.74 21.50 10.90
CA VAL A 333 -13.65 21.41 9.92
C VAL A 333 -13.97 20.35 8.88
N LYS A 334 -13.82 20.70 7.59
CA LYS A 334 -14.03 19.77 6.47
C LYS A 334 -12.97 18.68 6.44
N THR A 335 -13.40 17.46 6.13
CA THR A 335 -12.53 16.30 5.99
C THR A 335 -12.37 15.88 4.53
N ALA A 336 -11.20 15.37 4.15
CA ALA A 336 -10.94 14.87 2.80
C ALA A 336 -10.12 13.56 2.83
N PRO A 337 -10.59 12.47 2.19
CA PRO A 337 -9.83 11.24 2.09
C PRO A 337 -8.74 11.36 1.02
N LEU A 338 -7.58 10.74 1.28
CA LEU A 338 -6.49 10.57 0.31
C LEU A 338 -6.59 9.23 -0.43
N SER A 339 -7.31 8.26 0.15
CA SER A 339 -7.61 6.99 -0.50
C SER A 339 -8.90 7.08 -1.30
N SER A 340 -8.97 6.44 -2.46
CA SER A 340 -10.20 6.37 -3.25
C SER A 340 -11.04 5.16 -2.82
N LEU A 341 -12.15 5.45 -2.13
CA LEU A 341 -13.11 4.42 -1.73
C LEU A 341 -13.78 3.75 -2.94
N ALA A 342 -14.03 4.53 -4.00
CA ALA A 342 -14.61 4.01 -5.25
C ALA A 342 -13.69 2.95 -5.89
N LYS A 343 -12.39 3.24 -6.01
CA LYS A 343 -11.41 2.27 -6.53
C LYS A 343 -11.19 1.09 -5.59
N ALA A 344 -11.23 1.30 -4.27
CA ALA A 344 -11.17 0.19 -3.32
C ALA A 344 -12.36 -0.77 -3.49
N ARG A 345 -13.58 -0.26 -3.68
CA ARG A 345 -14.77 -1.09 -3.96
C ARG A 345 -14.62 -1.88 -5.26
N GLU A 346 -14.13 -1.24 -6.32
CA GLU A 346 -13.85 -1.88 -7.60
C GLU A 346 -12.88 -3.06 -7.43
N ILE A 347 -11.76 -2.85 -6.71
CA ILE A 347 -10.77 -3.90 -6.43
C ILE A 347 -11.39 -5.05 -5.62
N ALA A 348 -12.16 -4.74 -4.58
CA ALA A 348 -12.80 -5.76 -3.74
C ALA A 348 -13.78 -6.63 -4.55
N GLU A 349 -14.55 -6.02 -5.46
CA GLU A 349 -15.47 -6.76 -6.34
C GLU A 349 -14.73 -7.57 -7.41
N MET A 350 -13.66 -7.02 -8.01
CA MET A 350 -12.82 -7.77 -8.94
C MET A 350 -12.22 -9.02 -8.29
N LEU A 351 -11.67 -8.87 -7.07
CA LEU A 351 -11.14 -10.00 -6.32
C LEU A 351 -12.25 -11.00 -5.96
N CYS A 352 -13.46 -10.53 -5.62
CA CYS A 352 -14.63 -11.38 -5.44
C CYS A 352 -14.90 -12.22 -6.69
N GLN A 353 -14.90 -11.57 -7.86
CA GLN A 353 -15.15 -12.22 -9.14
C GLN A 353 -14.06 -13.23 -9.49
N TRP A 354 -12.78 -12.90 -9.30
CA TRP A 354 -11.67 -13.84 -9.57
C TRP A 354 -11.77 -15.12 -8.75
N ILE A 355 -12.20 -15.02 -7.49
CA ILE A 355 -12.40 -16.19 -6.62
C ILE A 355 -13.63 -16.98 -7.08
N ARG A 356 -14.77 -16.32 -7.35
CA ARG A 356 -15.98 -16.98 -7.87
C ARG A 356 -15.74 -17.69 -9.21
N ASP A 357 -14.92 -17.09 -10.08
CA ASP A 357 -14.51 -17.62 -11.37
C ASP A 357 -13.45 -18.72 -11.28
N LYS A 358 -13.00 -19.07 -10.06
CA LYS A 358 -11.96 -20.10 -9.83
C LYS A 358 -10.61 -19.76 -10.45
N LYS A 359 -10.35 -18.48 -10.67
CA LYS A 359 -9.07 -17.95 -11.18
C LYS A 359 -8.13 -17.59 -10.03
N PHE A 360 -8.66 -17.38 -8.83
CA PHE A 360 -7.90 -17.03 -7.65
C PHE A 360 -8.23 -17.99 -6.50
N PHE A 361 -7.19 -18.62 -5.95
CA PHE A 361 -7.24 -19.49 -4.78
C PHE A 361 -6.42 -18.87 -3.65
N LEU A 362 -6.88 -19.07 -2.41
CA LEU A 362 -6.20 -18.57 -1.23
C LEU A 362 -4.95 -19.40 -0.96
N THR A 363 -3.94 -18.79 -0.36
CA THR A 363 -2.72 -19.47 0.09
C THR A 363 -2.64 -19.47 1.60
N GLU A 364 -2.10 -20.55 2.17
CA GLU A 364 -1.70 -20.54 3.57
C GLU A 364 -0.41 -19.75 3.73
N PRO A 365 -0.28 -18.90 4.76
CA PRO A 365 0.98 -18.27 5.06
C PRO A 365 2.05 -19.32 5.35
N VAL A 366 3.19 -19.23 4.65
CA VAL A 366 4.37 -20.05 4.95
C VAL A 366 4.91 -19.73 6.33
N GLN A 367 4.79 -18.46 6.74
CA GLN A 367 5.12 -18.00 8.07
C GLN A 367 4.22 -16.82 8.45
N MET A 368 3.70 -16.83 9.67
CA MET A 368 2.95 -15.69 10.23
C MET A 368 3.88 -14.52 10.55
N LEU A 369 3.34 -13.29 10.41
CA LEU A 369 4.09 -12.07 10.72
C LEU A 369 4.43 -11.97 12.22
N PRO A 370 5.47 -11.20 12.59
CA PRO A 370 5.86 -11.03 13.98
C PRO A 370 4.70 -10.51 14.84
N LYS A 371 4.47 -11.12 16.01
CA LYS A 371 3.44 -10.67 16.95
C LYS A 371 3.90 -9.46 17.77
N ASP A 372 5.21 -9.35 18.01
CA ASP A 372 5.82 -8.27 18.77
C ASP A 372 6.86 -7.54 17.91
N SER A 373 6.55 -6.30 17.50
CA SER A 373 7.42 -5.46 16.70
C SER A 373 7.19 -3.99 17.03
N PHE A 374 8.28 -3.22 17.02
CA PHE A 374 8.26 -1.78 17.19
C PHE A 374 9.25 -1.12 16.22
N VAL A 375 8.93 0.11 15.83
CA VAL A 375 9.78 0.91 14.94
C VAL A 375 10.70 1.77 15.79
N LYS A 376 12.02 1.61 15.59
CA LYS A 376 13.03 2.42 16.28
C LYS A 376 13.14 3.79 15.61
N PRO A 377 13.28 4.88 16.38
CA PRO A 377 13.67 6.17 15.82
C PRO A 377 15.15 6.11 15.38
N LEU A 378 15.51 6.95 14.41
CA LEU A 378 16.91 7.25 14.15
C LEU A 378 17.44 8.08 15.32
N VAL A 379 18.50 7.59 15.98
CA VAL A 379 19.15 8.31 17.09
C VAL A 379 20.38 9.03 16.52
N PRO A 380 20.42 10.37 16.54
CA PRO A 380 21.61 11.11 16.12
C PRO A 380 22.81 10.72 16.98
N ARG A 381 23.93 10.39 16.33
CA ARG A 381 25.23 10.18 16.97
C ARG A 381 26.23 11.10 16.29
N GLU A 382 26.91 11.93 17.07
CA GLU A 382 28.00 12.78 16.58
C GLU A 382 29.30 11.98 16.54
N GLY A 383 30.13 12.18 15.51
CA GLY A 383 31.50 11.63 15.43
C GLY A 383 31.69 10.32 14.67
N GLY A 384 31.60 10.37 13.33
CA GLY A 384 32.19 9.36 12.45
C GLY A 384 33.53 9.86 11.90
N GLU A 385 34.57 9.03 11.89
CA GLU A 385 35.74 9.30 11.06
C GLU A 385 35.27 9.42 9.60
N LYS A 386 35.67 10.50 8.94
CA LYS A 386 35.32 10.77 7.54
C LYS A 386 36.05 9.85 6.59
#